data_AF-A0A8W8L4Y4-F1
#
_entry.id   AF-A0A8W8L4Y4-F1
#
_cell.length_a   1.000
_cell.length_b   1.000
_cell.length_c   1.000
_cell.angle_alpha   90.00
_cell.angle_beta   90.00
_cell.angle_gamma   90.00
#
_symmetry.space_group_name_H-M   'P 1'
#
loop_
_entity.id
_entity.type
_entity.pdbx_description
1 polymer ?
#
loop_
_entity_poly.entity_id
_entity_poly.type
_entity_poly.pdbx_seq_one_letter_code
_entity_poly.pdbx_strand_id
1 'polypeptide(L)' 'RVPAPCGMWQDCTLLADKRYADITRNCTSYYTCHGGTYFGHNFCNPGVVFDEVMQICNWPQNVAPPCGTRGTKRR' A
#
# COMPACT_ATOMS: atom_id res chain seq x y z
N ARG A 1 -14.32 2.85 -21.67
CA ARG A 1 -14.00 3.54 -20.39
C ARG A 1 -14.39 2.59 -19.27
N VAL A 2 -13.43 2.06 -18.54
CA VAL A 2 -13.69 1.09 -17.46
C VAL A 2 -14.08 1.89 -16.19
N PRO A 3 -15.16 1.55 -15.46
CA PRO A 3 -15.60 2.31 -14.29
C PRO A 3 -14.71 2.06 -13.07
N ALA A 4 -14.47 3.09 -12.25
CA ALA A 4 -13.80 2.90 -10.97
C ALA A 4 -14.48 1.79 -10.13
N PRO A 5 -13.72 0.91 -9.47
CA PRO A 5 -12.27 1.01 -9.22
C PRO A 5 -11.38 0.48 -10.36
N CYS A 6 -11.94 -0.10 -11.42
CA CYS A 6 -11.15 -0.59 -12.55
C CYS A 6 -10.84 0.55 -13.54
N GLY A 7 -9.60 0.59 -14.05
CA GLY A 7 -9.12 1.73 -14.86
C GLY A 7 -8.33 2.79 -14.08
N MET A 8 -8.18 2.66 -12.76
CA MET A 8 -7.17 3.38 -11.98
C MET A 8 -5.90 2.54 -11.92
N TRP A 9 -4.85 3.01 -12.57
CA TRP A 9 -3.55 2.34 -12.68
C TRP A 9 -2.53 3.24 -12.01
N GLN A 10 -1.69 2.66 -11.14
CA GLN A 10 -0.50 3.35 -10.66
C GLN A 10 0.61 3.20 -11.69
N ASP A 11 1.41 4.26 -11.86
CA ASP A 11 2.57 4.21 -12.73
C ASP A 11 3.67 3.38 -12.04
N CYS A 12 3.90 2.18 -12.56
CA CYS A 12 4.92 1.26 -12.07
C CYS A 12 6.23 1.35 -12.86
N THR A 13 6.34 2.20 -13.89
CA THR A 13 7.50 2.20 -14.82
C THR A 13 8.84 2.45 -14.14
N LEU A 14 8.84 3.21 -13.05
CA LEU A 14 10.02 3.53 -12.24
C LEU A 14 10.01 2.83 -10.86
N LEU A 15 9.05 1.95 -10.63
CA LEU A 15 8.90 1.21 -9.38
C LEU A 15 9.56 -0.15 -9.49
N ALA A 16 10.15 -0.61 -8.40
CA ALA A 16 10.67 -1.95 -8.26
C ALA A 16 9.51 -2.98 -8.21
N ASP A 17 9.85 -4.23 -8.47
CA ASP A 17 8.90 -5.35 -8.44
C ASP A 17 8.54 -5.73 -7.00
N LYS A 18 7.59 -4.99 -6.42
CA LYS A 18 7.06 -5.23 -5.08
C LYS A 18 5.61 -4.75 -4.93
N ARG A 19 5.08 -4.92 -3.72
CA ARG A 19 3.82 -4.32 -3.30
C ARG A 19 4.07 -2.99 -2.60
N TYR A 20 3.20 -2.03 -2.87
CA TYR A 20 3.26 -0.64 -2.42
C TYR A 20 1.99 -0.25 -1.70
N ALA A 21 2.12 0.48 -0.59
CA ALA A 21 0.97 0.96 0.16
C ALA A 21 0.21 2.01 -0.66
N ASP A 22 -1.11 1.94 -0.62
CA ASP A 22 -1.97 2.97 -1.18
C ASP A 22 -2.18 4.09 -0.17
N ILE A 23 -1.29 5.08 -0.23
CA ILE A 23 -1.35 6.29 0.61
C ILE A 23 -2.63 7.09 0.41
N THR A 24 -3.29 7.01 -0.76
CA THR A 24 -4.56 7.73 -1.01
C THR A 24 -5.74 7.12 -0.22
N ARG A 25 -5.58 5.86 0.22
CA ARG A 25 -6.55 5.12 1.03
C ARG A 25 -6.06 4.85 2.44
N ASN A 26 -5.25 5.77 2.99
CA ASN A 26 -4.70 5.67 4.34
C ASN A 26 -3.97 4.33 4.59
N CYS A 27 -3.31 3.79 3.56
CA CYS A 27 -2.59 2.53 3.59
C CYS A 27 -3.45 1.29 3.94
N THR A 28 -4.78 1.39 3.87
CA THR A 28 -5.70 0.26 4.07
C THR A 28 -5.82 -0.64 2.84
N SER A 29 -5.17 -0.25 1.74
CA SER A 29 -4.96 -1.06 0.55
C SER A 29 -3.52 -0.94 0.08
N TYR A 30 -3.14 -1.84 -0.82
CA TYR A 30 -1.86 -1.84 -1.51
C TYR A 30 -2.07 -2.19 -2.99
N TYR A 31 -1.06 -1.93 -3.81
CA TYR A 31 -1.00 -2.36 -5.19
C TYR A 31 0.28 -3.13 -5.48
N THR A 32 0.26 -3.95 -6.53
CA THR A 32 1.42 -4.74 -6.95
C THR A 32 1.98 -4.18 -8.25
N CYS A 33 3.28 -3.90 -8.26
CA CYS A 33 4.05 -3.62 -9.48
C CYS A 33 4.94 -4.83 -9.79
N HIS A 34 5.02 -5.21 -11.07
CA HIS A 34 5.96 -6.21 -11.54
C HIS A 34 6.30 -5.96 -13.01
N GLY A 35 7.59 -5.95 -13.38
CA GLY A 35 8.03 -5.67 -14.74
C GLY A 35 7.52 -4.34 -15.28
N GLY A 36 7.45 -3.30 -14.43
CA GLY A 36 6.92 -1.98 -14.80
C GLY A 36 5.39 -1.92 -15.00
N THR A 37 4.68 -3.01 -14.72
CA THR A 37 3.22 -3.13 -14.91
C THR A 37 2.48 -3.15 -13.58
N TYR A 38 1.33 -2.46 -13.51
CA TYR A 38 0.41 -2.47 -12.38
C TYR A 38 -0.54 -3.67 -12.45
N PHE A 39 -0.60 -4.47 -11.40
CA PHE A 39 -1.38 -5.71 -11.33
C PHE A 39 -2.68 -5.60 -10.53
N GLY A 40 -3.04 -4.41 -10.03
CA GLY A 40 -4.29 -4.20 -9.29
C GLY A 40 -4.09 -3.84 -7.83
N HIS A 41 -5.21 -3.49 -7.19
CA HIS A 41 -5.31 -3.17 -5.78
C HIS A 41 -5.85 -4.34 -4.96
N ASN A 42 -5.31 -4.50 -3.76
CA ASN A 42 -5.79 -5.43 -2.75
C ASN A 42 -6.01 -4.66 -1.44
N PHE A 43 -7.03 -5.06 -0.68
CA PHE A 43 -7.34 -4.44 0.60
C PHE A 43 -6.75 -5.25 1.75
N CYS A 44 -6.32 -4.55 2.78
CA CYS A 44 -6.00 -5.16 4.06
C CYS A 44 -7.30 -5.42 4.86
N ASN A 45 -7.21 -6.32 5.84
CA ASN A 45 -8.30 -6.52 6.79
C ASN A 45 -8.59 -5.21 7.56
N PRO A 46 -9.81 -5.01 8.07
CA PRO A 46 -10.13 -3.83 8.86
C PRO A 46 -9.17 -3.66 10.06
N GLY A 47 -8.66 -2.43 10.25
CA GLY A 47 -7.80 -2.08 11.38
C GLY A 47 -6.30 -2.33 11.19
N VAL A 48 -5.88 -2.94 10.08
CA VAL A 48 -4.46 -3.10 9.71
C VAL A 48 -4.11 -2.31 8.45
N VAL A 49 -2.83 -1.98 8.31
CA VAL A 49 -2.29 -1.18 7.21
C VAL A 49 -1.18 -1.94 6.49
N PHE A 50 -0.92 -1.61 5.23
CA PHE A 50 0.14 -2.29 4.49
C PHE A 50 1.54 -1.85 4.98
N ASP A 51 2.34 -2.83 5.38
CA ASP A 51 3.74 -2.68 5.74
C ASP A 51 4.60 -2.96 4.50
N GLU A 52 5.10 -1.92 3.85
CA GLU A 52 5.96 -2.08 2.66
C GLU A 52 7.30 -2.76 2.96
N VAL A 53 7.78 -2.74 4.21
CA VAL A 53 9.04 -3.40 4.58
C VAL A 53 8.83 -4.90 4.70
N MET A 54 7.76 -5.31 5.40
CA MET A 54 7.44 -6.73 5.60
C MET A 54 6.61 -7.34 4.46
N GLN A 55 6.10 -6.51 3.53
CA GLN A 55 5.25 -6.92 2.40
C GLN A 55 3.97 -7.65 2.83
N ILE A 56 3.38 -7.23 3.96
CA ILE A 56 2.16 -7.79 4.55
C ILE A 56 1.26 -6.68 5.12
N CYS A 57 -0.01 -6.99 5.39
CA CYS A 57 -0.84 -6.13 6.23
C CYS A 57 -0.44 -6.36 7.70
N ASN A 58 -0.11 -5.29 8.40
CA ASN A 58 0.40 -5.32 9.76
C ASN A 58 -0.33 -4.28 10.63
N TRP A 59 -0.22 -4.43 11.94
CA TRP A 59 -0.81 -3.48 12.88
C TRP A 59 -0.13 -2.11 12.76
N PRO A 60 -0.87 -0.99 12.76
CA PRO A 60 -0.30 0.35 12.55
C PRO A 60 0.84 0.71 13.50
N GLN A 61 0.82 0.25 14.76
CA GLN A 61 1.88 0.48 15.73
C GLN A 61 3.22 -0.22 15.39
N ASN A 62 3.19 -1.20 14.49
CA ASN A 62 4.37 -1.92 14.01
C ASN A 62 4.89 -1.38 12.68
N VAL A 63 4.13 -0.51 12.00
CA VAL A 63 4.51 0.07 10.70
C VAL A 63 5.05 1.48 10.91
N ALA A 64 6.14 1.84 10.22
CA ALA A 64 6.66 3.20 10.30
C ALA A 64 5.75 4.20 9.56
N PRO A 65 5.83 5.50 9.87
CA PRO A 65 5.22 6.53 9.04
C PRO A 65 5.68 6.41 7.57
N PRO A 66 4.82 6.73 6.59
CA PRO A 66 3.53 7.42 6.73
C PRO A 66 2.34 6.51 7.07
N CYS A 67 2.48 5.19 6.94
CA CYS A 67 1.34 4.26 7.06
C CYS A 67 1.05 3.83 8.51
N GLY A 68 2.04 3.91 9.41
CA GLY A 68 1.85 3.56 10.81
C GLY A 68 2.47 4.54 11.79
N THR A 69 2.46 4.15 13.06
CA THR A 69 2.87 4.97 14.20
C THR A 69 4.13 4.43 14.89
N ARG A 70 4.78 3.42 14.31
CA ARG A 70 6.02 2.87 14.88
C ARG A 70 7.09 3.95 14.94
N GLY A 71 7.60 4.19 16.14
CA GLY A 71 8.65 5.18 16.37
C GLY A 71 8.16 6.63 16.48
N THR A 72 6.87 6.90 16.24
CA THR A 72 6.28 8.18 16.65
C THR A 72 6.02 8.12 18.15
N LYS A 73 6.98 8.56 18.96
CA LYS A 73 6.72 8.75 20.39
C LYS A 73 5.61 9.79 20.53
N ARG A 74 4.44 9.38 21.02
CA ARG A 74 3.48 10.32 21.59
C ARG A 74 4.19 10.94 22.80
N ARG A 75 4.61 12.20 22.66
CA ARG A 75 5.02 13.01 23.80
C ARG A 75 3.82 13.20 24.72
#